data_AF-A0A0D0SV69-F1
#
_entry.id   AF-A0A0D0SV69-F1
#
_cell.length_a   1.000
_cell.length_b   1.000
_cell.length_c   1.000
_cell.angle_alpha   90.00
_cell.angle_beta   90.00
_cell.angle_gamma   90.00
#
_symmetry.space_group_name_H-M   'P 1'
#
loop_
_entity.id
_entity.type
_entity.pdbx_description
1 polymer ?
#
loop_
_entity_poly.entity_id
_entity_poly.type
_entity_poly.pdbx_seq_one_letter_code
_entity_poly.pdbx_strand_id
1 'polypeptide(L)'
;MEFRNLTPFDALCFSALGMDDQEYPVLVMKVGYWLLPIDGQPGQFRAEVMDEDPPALCTADRYYGEEGASSVCEESDLAPFKPRCDVVVVGNAHAPQGQPATQWTAGLRISAPVAPPPRIDVPLPTPLSPGERLTEYQLMAWQAAQQEAFKRRAEAPTRHYLLDKRLKFTGPRQFRHSLFGGWQLTEPQPATSVPLRWEYAFGGSSVVPNPEHAVDTNTPPYLLNEVCYSNPLGRGWIERRQEDLGFQLDKPLRELPAPQIEPIDKPVWRLERVKHPEGELDANGMAQVAASYKNQPVGFGVVGRAWAPRLPLAGRYGETWKHERWPGLPRDFDFAYWNGAPIDQQIDFPPPAFRLELFNLTDPDLTPEGMLCVELPGHRPFVLMRLHNGAMLPLPMLTDTLRIDTETMTLALTHRISLPNHLGIRVLEARFETDPNAPLIKRAAREVL
;
A
#
# COMPACT_ATOMS: atom_id res chain seq x y z
N MET A 1 14.94 -29.57 -4.53
CA MET A 1 14.83 -28.89 -3.23
C MET A 1 13.55 -29.36 -2.54
N GLU A 2 13.61 -29.73 -1.27
CA GLU A 2 12.43 -30.04 -0.45
C GLU A 2 12.01 -28.78 0.33
N PHE A 3 10.73 -28.42 0.30
CA PHE A 3 10.17 -27.34 1.13
C PHE A 3 9.46 -27.93 2.36
N ARG A 4 9.69 -27.32 3.54
CA ARG A 4 9.03 -27.67 4.80
C ARG A 4 8.47 -26.42 5.45
N ASN A 5 7.16 -26.38 5.64
CA ASN A 5 6.55 -25.39 6.50
C ASN A 5 6.61 -25.89 7.95
N LEU A 6 7.40 -25.22 8.80
CA LEU A 6 7.51 -25.53 10.24
C LEU A 6 6.85 -24.44 11.10
N THR A 7 5.90 -23.72 10.51
CA THR A 7 5.12 -22.67 11.16
C THR A 7 3.64 -23.07 11.17
N PRO A 8 2.81 -22.47 12.02
CA PRO A 8 1.36 -22.62 11.93
C PRO A 8 0.78 -21.86 10.72
N PHE A 9 1.52 -20.90 10.16
CA PHE A 9 1.05 -19.99 9.12
C PHE A 9 1.02 -20.63 7.75
N ASP A 10 0.14 -20.13 6.87
CA ASP A 10 0.14 -20.57 5.48
C ASP A 10 1.39 -20.06 4.75
N ALA A 11 2.10 -20.99 4.13
CA ALA A 11 3.36 -20.73 3.45
C ALA A 11 3.52 -21.64 2.24
N LEU A 12 3.95 -21.06 1.13
CA LEU A 12 4.09 -21.74 -0.15
C LEU A 12 5.44 -21.41 -0.77
N CYS A 13 6.09 -22.44 -1.33
CA CYS A 13 7.25 -22.26 -2.20
C CYS A 13 6.85 -22.61 -3.65
N PHE A 14 7.00 -21.65 -4.55
CA PHE A 14 6.71 -21.80 -5.98
C PHE A 14 7.88 -21.30 -6.84
N SER A 15 7.85 -21.62 -8.13
CA SER A 15 8.85 -21.14 -9.08
C SER A 15 8.32 -19.92 -9.83
N ALA A 16 9.16 -18.89 -10.00
CA ALA A 16 8.83 -17.73 -10.80
C ALA A 16 9.97 -17.32 -11.73
N LEU A 17 9.62 -16.87 -12.94
CA LEU A 17 10.58 -16.48 -13.96
C LEU A 17 11.13 -15.06 -13.69
N GLY A 18 12.45 -14.93 -13.75
CA GLY A 18 13.16 -13.65 -13.72
C GLY A 18 13.32 -13.02 -15.12
N MET A 19 13.83 -11.79 -15.16
CA MET A 19 14.12 -11.08 -16.41
C MET A 19 15.29 -11.68 -17.20
N ASP A 20 16.13 -12.47 -16.54
CA ASP A 20 17.24 -13.22 -17.10
C ASP A 20 16.84 -14.62 -17.61
N ASP A 21 15.53 -14.86 -17.74
CA ASP A 21 14.93 -16.13 -18.17
C ASP A 21 15.27 -17.31 -17.24
N GLN A 22 15.71 -17.03 -16.01
CA GLN A 22 15.93 -18.05 -14.98
C GLN A 22 14.72 -18.17 -14.06
N GLU A 23 14.44 -19.39 -13.65
CA GLU A 23 13.47 -19.67 -12.61
C GLU A 23 14.07 -19.45 -11.22
N TYR A 24 13.33 -18.80 -10.33
CA TYR A 24 13.70 -18.54 -8.95
C TYR A 24 12.68 -19.20 -8.00
N PRO A 25 13.13 -19.99 -7.03
CA PRO A 25 12.30 -20.37 -5.90
C PRO A 25 11.88 -19.14 -5.10
N VAL A 26 10.57 -18.88 -5.09
CA VAL A 26 9.94 -17.84 -4.28
C VAL A 26 9.24 -18.52 -3.12
N LEU A 27 9.59 -18.12 -1.90
CA LEU A 27 8.83 -18.47 -0.72
C LEU A 27 7.98 -17.29 -0.28
N VAL A 28 6.70 -17.55 -0.03
CA VAL A 28 5.77 -16.61 0.58
C VAL A 28 5.18 -17.21 1.85
N MET A 29 4.97 -16.39 2.87
CA MET A 29 4.32 -16.76 4.13
C MET A 29 3.44 -15.61 4.60
N LYS A 30 2.22 -15.92 5.07
CA LYS A 30 1.27 -14.90 5.54
C LYS A 30 1.01 -15.03 7.03
N VAL A 31 1.24 -13.95 7.76
CA VAL A 31 1.09 -13.91 9.22
C VAL A 31 0.01 -12.89 9.58
N GLY A 32 -1.00 -13.34 10.32
CA GLY A 32 -2.09 -12.48 10.82
C GLY A 32 -1.85 -12.02 12.25
N TYR A 33 -2.39 -10.84 12.57
CA TYR A 33 -2.47 -10.31 13.92
C TYR A 33 -3.87 -9.76 14.20
N TRP A 34 -4.39 -10.07 15.38
CA TRP A 34 -5.53 -9.36 15.97
C TRP A 34 -5.04 -8.04 16.56
N LEU A 35 -5.76 -6.94 16.26
CA LEU A 35 -5.52 -5.63 16.85
C LEU A 35 -6.51 -5.43 18.00
N LEU A 36 -6.04 -5.66 19.23
CA LEU A 36 -6.89 -5.66 20.42
C LEU A 36 -6.68 -4.41 21.27
N PRO A 37 -7.74 -3.76 21.76
CA PRO A 37 -7.61 -2.61 22.64
C PRO A 37 -6.92 -3.00 23.95
N ILE A 38 -6.18 -2.07 24.54
CA ILE A 38 -5.56 -2.23 25.84
C ILE A 38 -6.44 -1.57 26.91
N ASP A 39 -6.88 -2.36 27.89
CA ASP A 39 -7.74 -1.90 28.96
C ASP A 39 -7.12 -0.70 29.70
N GLY A 40 -7.93 0.36 29.87
CA GLY A 40 -7.51 1.60 30.53
C GLY A 40 -6.60 2.50 29.71
N GLN A 41 -6.31 2.19 28.44
CA GLN A 41 -5.50 3.02 27.54
C GLN A 41 -6.23 3.29 26.22
N PRO A 42 -7.15 4.28 26.19
CA PRO A 42 -7.89 4.64 24.98
C PRO A 42 -6.96 4.89 23.78
N GLY A 43 -7.30 4.30 22.64
CA GLY A 43 -6.52 4.40 21.40
C GLY A 43 -5.22 3.59 21.39
N GLN A 44 -4.82 2.92 22.48
CA GLN A 44 -3.69 2.01 22.48
C GLN A 44 -4.15 0.56 22.26
N PHE A 45 -3.48 -0.11 21.34
CA PHE A 45 -3.78 -1.47 20.92
C PHE A 45 -2.52 -2.33 20.99
N ARG A 46 -2.73 -3.62 21.18
CA ARG A 46 -1.68 -4.64 21.06
C ARG A 46 -1.96 -5.51 19.85
N ALA A 47 -0.89 -5.98 19.21
CA ALA A 47 -0.96 -6.96 18.13
C ALA A 47 -0.72 -8.35 18.71
N GLU A 48 -1.76 -9.18 18.73
CA GLU A 48 -1.66 -10.60 19.10
C GLU A 48 -1.59 -11.45 17.83
N VAL A 49 -0.59 -12.32 17.73
CA VAL A 49 -0.40 -13.16 16.53
C VAL A 49 -1.50 -14.22 16.42
N MET A 50 -1.94 -14.49 15.20
CA MET A 50 -2.95 -15.50 14.88
C MET A 50 -2.29 -16.84 14.57
N ASP A 51 -1.89 -17.61 15.59
CA ASP A 51 -1.22 -18.91 15.42
C ASP A 51 -2.17 -20.13 15.52
N GLU A 52 -3.39 -19.95 16.01
CA GLU A 52 -4.44 -20.99 16.01
C GLU A 52 -5.29 -21.00 14.72
N ASP A 53 -5.72 -19.83 14.25
CA ASP A 53 -6.51 -19.64 13.02
C ASP A 53 -5.86 -18.57 12.11
N PRO A 54 -4.73 -18.90 11.45
CA PRO A 54 -3.99 -17.95 10.63
C PRO A 54 -4.70 -17.67 9.30
N PRO A 55 -4.58 -16.44 8.76
CA PRO A 55 -5.11 -16.15 7.43
C PRO A 55 -4.38 -16.97 6.37
N ALA A 56 -5.15 -17.54 5.43
CA ALA A 56 -4.61 -18.25 4.28
C ALA A 56 -3.98 -17.30 3.25
N LEU A 57 -3.03 -17.82 2.47
CA LEU A 57 -2.49 -17.13 1.30
C LEU A 57 -3.61 -16.86 0.29
N CYS A 58 -3.68 -15.62 -0.19
CA CYS A 58 -4.59 -15.24 -1.24
C CYS A 58 -4.06 -15.74 -2.58
N THR A 59 -4.69 -16.76 -3.17
CA THR A 59 -4.20 -17.38 -4.43
C THR A 59 -4.80 -16.77 -5.69
N ALA A 60 -5.82 -15.92 -5.54
CA ALA A 60 -6.45 -15.17 -6.64
C ALA A 60 -6.97 -13.83 -6.12
N ASP A 61 -7.01 -12.82 -6.98
CA ASP A 61 -7.49 -11.48 -6.61
C ASP A 61 -8.96 -11.56 -6.15
N ARG A 62 -9.30 -10.83 -5.08
CA ARG A 62 -10.63 -10.74 -4.50
C ARG A 62 -11.15 -9.32 -4.65
N TYR A 63 -12.44 -9.22 -4.95
CA TYR A 63 -13.12 -7.96 -5.25
C TYR A 63 -14.26 -7.74 -4.24
N TYR A 64 -14.65 -6.48 -4.02
CA TYR A 64 -15.84 -6.18 -3.20
C TYR A 64 -17.15 -6.58 -3.89
N GLY A 65 -17.15 -6.70 -5.21
CA GLY A 65 -18.28 -7.11 -6.03
C GLY A 65 -17.79 -7.80 -7.29
N GLU A 66 -18.35 -7.43 -8.44
CA GLU A 66 -17.97 -8.00 -9.74
C GLU A 66 -16.55 -7.57 -10.15
N GLU A 67 -15.79 -8.52 -10.71
CA GLU A 67 -14.46 -8.28 -11.28
C GLU A 67 -14.53 -7.25 -12.42
N GLY A 68 -13.60 -6.29 -12.43
CA GLY A 68 -13.57 -5.22 -13.43
C GLY A 68 -14.60 -4.10 -13.22
N ALA A 69 -15.63 -4.33 -12.39
CA ALA A 69 -16.66 -3.33 -12.05
C ALA A 69 -16.64 -2.88 -10.58
N SER A 70 -15.75 -3.44 -9.76
CA SER A 70 -15.58 -3.07 -8.36
C SER A 70 -14.11 -3.07 -7.92
N SER A 71 -13.83 -2.37 -6.81
CA SER A 71 -12.48 -2.33 -6.24
C SER A 71 -11.97 -3.72 -5.85
N VAL A 72 -10.67 -3.93 -6.06
CA VAL A 72 -9.92 -5.07 -5.50
C VAL A 72 -9.78 -4.86 -3.98
N CYS A 73 -10.21 -5.84 -3.18
CA CYS A 73 -10.07 -5.81 -1.72
C CYS A 73 -8.81 -6.54 -1.25
N GLU A 74 -8.29 -7.48 -2.03
CA GLU A 74 -7.08 -8.24 -1.75
C GLU A 74 -6.51 -8.80 -3.05
N GLU A 75 -5.23 -8.55 -3.36
CA GLU A 75 -4.55 -9.21 -4.49
C GLU A 75 -3.94 -10.54 -4.07
N SER A 76 -3.65 -11.37 -5.07
CA SER A 76 -2.90 -12.61 -4.86
C SER A 76 -1.54 -12.37 -4.22
N ASP A 77 -1.23 -13.19 -3.21
CA ASP A 77 0.07 -13.28 -2.56
C ASP A 77 1.12 -14.01 -3.42
N LEU A 78 0.78 -14.43 -4.65
CA LEU A 78 1.66 -15.19 -5.54
C LEU A 78 2.45 -14.32 -6.53
N ALA A 79 2.77 -13.08 -6.13
CA ALA A 79 3.70 -12.24 -6.86
C ALA A 79 5.13 -12.82 -6.82
N PRO A 80 5.86 -12.88 -7.95
CA PRO A 80 7.26 -13.31 -7.98
C PRO A 80 8.18 -12.48 -7.08
N PHE A 81 8.03 -11.16 -7.15
CA PHE A 81 8.88 -10.20 -6.48
C PHE A 81 8.17 -8.84 -6.44
N LYS A 82 8.29 -8.14 -5.30
CA LYS A 82 7.86 -6.75 -5.14
C LYS A 82 9.07 -5.89 -4.73
N PRO A 83 9.43 -4.84 -5.47
CA PRO A 83 10.54 -3.97 -5.10
C PRO A 83 10.29 -3.10 -3.86
N ARG A 84 9.03 -2.93 -3.46
CA ARG A 84 8.61 -2.12 -2.30
C ARG A 84 7.59 -2.87 -1.45
N CYS A 85 7.36 -2.40 -0.23
CA CYS A 85 6.27 -2.90 0.60
C CYS A 85 4.99 -2.12 0.34
N ASP A 86 3.93 -2.84 -0.06
CA ASP A 86 2.59 -2.27 -0.21
C ASP A 86 1.92 -2.07 1.16
N VAL A 87 1.28 -0.92 1.35
CA VAL A 87 0.43 -0.66 2.53
C VAL A 87 -1.00 -0.43 2.06
N VAL A 88 -1.86 -1.41 2.30
CA VAL A 88 -3.26 -1.43 1.86
C VAL A 88 -4.18 -1.36 3.07
N VAL A 89 -5.18 -0.48 3.01
CA VAL A 89 -6.21 -0.38 4.06
C VAL A 89 -7.58 -0.73 3.48
N VAL A 90 -8.28 -1.62 4.18
CA VAL A 90 -9.64 -2.08 3.90
C VAL A 90 -10.54 -1.63 5.05
N GLY A 91 -11.68 -1.03 4.71
CA GLY A 91 -12.67 -0.55 5.68
C GLY A 91 -13.24 0.81 5.29
N ASN A 92 -13.51 1.65 6.30
CA ASN A 92 -14.15 2.95 6.13
C ASN A 92 -13.36 4.07 6.80
N ALA A 93 -13.44 5.28 6.24
CA ALA A 93 -13.11 6.50 6.96
C ALA A 93 -14.34 6.97 7.73
N HIS A 94 -14.20 7.21 9.03
CA HIS A 94 -15.31 7.60 9.91
C HIS A 94 -15.26 9.10 10.21
N ALA A 95 -16.43 9.73 10.27
CA ALA A 95 -16.55 11.09 10.77
C ALA A 95 -16.14 11.14 12.27
N PRO A 96 -15.51 12.23 12.73
CA PRO A 96 -15.04 12.34 14.11
C PRO A 96 -16.15 12.06 15.14
N GLN A 97 -15.83 11.27 16.17
CA GLN A 97 -16.75 10.87 17.24
C GLN A 97 -18.02 10.14 16.74
N GLY A 98 -18.02 9.64 15.50
CA GLY A 98 -19.19 9.01 14.88
C GLY A 98 -20.34 9.97 14.55
N GLN A 99 -20.13 11.29 14.70
CA GLN A 99 -21.17 12.28 14.42
C GLN A 99 -21.23 12.61 12.93
N PRO A 100 -22.43 12.69 12.31
CA PRO A 100 -22.55 13.05 10.91
C PRO A 100 -21.85 14.38 10.61
N ALA A 101 -20.87 14.34 9.70
CA ALA A 101 -20.12 15.50 9.25
C ALA A 101 -20.16 15.60 7.72
N THR A 102 -20.05 16.82 7.19
CA THR A 102 -20.02 17.02 5.73
C THR A 102 -18.62 16.79 5.14
N GLN A 103 -17.58 16.94 5.97
CA GLN A 103 -16.18 16.69 5.60
C GLN A 103 -15.32 16.39 6.82
N TRP A 104 -14.28 15.57 6.65
CA TRP A 104 -13.29 15.26 7.68
C TRP A 104 -11.97 14.77 7.06
N THR A 105 -10.96 14.53 7.89
CA THR A 105 -9.67 13.95 7.47
C THR A 105 -9.51 12.59 8.11
N ALA A 106 -9.01 11.62 7.36
CA ALA A 106 -8.61 10.31 7.87
C ALA A 106 -7.33 9.83 7.18
N GLY A 107 -6.62 8.89 7.80
CA GLY A 107 -5.34 8.43 7.29
C GLY A 107 -4.60 7.49 8.21
N LEU A 108 -3.37 7.17 7.84
CA LEU A 108 -2.48 6.32 8.61
C LEU A 108 -1.06 6.87 8.64
N ARG A 109 -0.32 6.43 9.65
CA ARG A 109 1.12 6.62 9.76
C ARG A 109 1.79 5.32 10.15
N ILE A 110 2.95 5.06 9.54
CA ILE A 110 3.83 3.96 9.89
C ILE A 110 5.18 4.54 10.27
N SER A 111 5.72 4.13 11.40
CA SER A 111 7.03 4.57 11.87
C SER A 111 7.88 3.41 12.36
N ALA A 112 9.19 3.51 12.15
CA ALA A 112 10.15 2.52 12.58
C ALA A 112 11.04 3.08 13.70
N PRO A 113 11.41 2.25 14.70
CA PRO A 113 12.36 2.66 15.73
C PRO A 113 13.72 2.99 15.12
N VAL A 114 14.34 4.06 15.59
CA VAL A 114 15.70 4.45 15.24
C VAL A 114 16.59 4.12 16.42
N ALA A 115 17.74 3.50 16.16
CA ALA A 115 18.73 3.29 17.20
C ALA A 115 19.12 4.64 17.82
N PRO A 116 19.11 4.79 19.15
CA PRO A 116 19.48 6.06 19.77
C PRO A 116 20.89 6.44 19.30
N PRO A 117 21.14 7.72 19.00
CA PRO A 117 22.45 8.13 18.52
C PRO A 117 23.52 7.75 19.56
N PRO A 118 24.73 7.41 19.09
CA PRO A 118 25.82 7.06 19.98
C PRO A 118 26.05 8.19 20.98
N ARG A 119 26.49 7.84 22.19
CA ARG A 119 26.85 8.85 23.19
C ARG A 119 27.98 9.71 22.60
N ILE A 120 27.77 11.02 22.58
CA ILE A 120 28.82 11.97 22.20
C ILE A 120 29.68 12.19 23.45
N ASP A 121 30.85 11.57 23.47
CA ASP A 121 31.84 11.84 24.51
C ASP A 121 32.52 13.17 24.21
N VAL A 122 32.27 14.18 25.03
CA VAL A 122 32.94 15.49 24.95
C VAL A 122 34.21 15.41 25.80
N PRO A 123 35.41 15.24 25.20
CA PRO A 123 36.65 15.10 25.95
C PRO A 123 36.97 16.38 26.72
N LEU A 124 37.67 16.23 27.85
CA LEU A 124 38.17 17.38 28.60
C LEU A 124 39.11 18.22 27.71
N PRO A 125 38.98 19.55 27.65
CA PRO A 125 39.85 20.39 26.82
C PRO A 125 41.30 20.30 27.27
N THR A 126 42.22 20.58 26.34
CA THR A 126 43.66 20.68 26.66
C THR A 126 43.98 22.07 27.21
N PRO A 127 44.79 22.19 28.28
CA PRO A 127 45.30 23.48 28.74
C PRO A 127 46.08 24.20 27.64
N LEU A 128 46.10 25.55 27.68
CA LEU A 128 46.78 26.36 26.66
C LEU A 128 48.30 26.16 26.68
N SER A 129 48.87 25.88 27.86
CA SER A 129 50.29 25.55 28.03
C SER A 129 50.45 24.20 28.75
N PRO A 130 51.49 23.41 28.43
CA PRO A 130 51.80 22.18 29.15
C PRO A 130 51.99 22.42 30.66
N GLY A 131 51.22 21.72 31.49
CA GLY A 131 51.32 21.80 32.96
C GLY A 131 50.41 22.83 33.64
N GLU A 132 49.68 23.65 32.87
CA GLU A 132 48.70 24.60 33.44
C GLU A 132 47.35 23.93 33.73
N ARG A 133 46.59 24.52 34.68
CA ARG A 133 45.20 24.12 34.93
C ARG A 133 44.28 24.73 33.89
N LEU A 134 43.16 24.07 33.63
CA LEU A 134 42.10 24.64 32.81
C LEU A 134 41.54 25.91 33.45
N THR A 135 41.33 26.91 32.62
CA THR A 135 40.64 28.13 33.04
C THR A 135 39.18 27.82 33.35
N GLU A 136 38.55 28.65 34.19
CA GLU A 136 37.12 28.56 34.50
C GLU A 136 36.27 28.63 33.23
N TYR A 137 36.66 29.46 32.26
CA TYR A 137 36.03 29.52 30.95
C TYR A 137 36.11 28.19 30.18
N GLN A 138 37.28 27.54 30.14
CA GLN A 138 37.44 26.24 29.47
C GLN A 138 36.59 25.15 30.14
N LEU A 139 36.50 25.16 31.48
CA LEU A 139 35.66 24.23 32.24
C LEU A 139 34.17 24.49 32.00
N MET A 140 33.73 25.75 32.02
CA MET A 140 32.34 26.13 31.73
C MET A 140 31.95 25.78 30.30
N ALA A 141 32.82 26.06 29.32
CA ALA A 141 32.58 25.72 27.92
C ALA A 141 32.48 24.20 27.71
N TRP A 142 33.35 23.42 28.39
CA TRP A 142 33.29 21.96 28.38
C TRP A 142 32.01 21.41 29.01
N GLN A 143 31.58 21.94 30.15
CA GLN A 143 30.32 21.57 30.80
C GLN A 143 29.11 21.91 29.93
N ALA A 144 29.10 23.10 29.31
CA ALA A 144 28.06 23.50 28.38
C ALA A 144 27.99 22.56 27.17
N ALA A 145 29.15 22.19 26.61
CA ALA A 145 29.23 21.23 25.51
C ALA A 145 28.73 19.82 25.90
N GLN A 146 29.05 19.35 27.11
CA GLN A 146 28.50 18.10 27.67
C GLN A 146 26.97 18.13 27.80
N GLN A 147 26.42 19.23 28.33
CA GLN A 147 24.97 19.41 28.48
C GLN A 147 24.26 19.48 27.12
N GLU A 148 24.85 20.20 26.17
CA GLU A 148 24.34 20.29 24.80
C GLU A 148 24.35 18.91 24.11
N ALA A 149 25.43 18.14 24.26
CA ALA A 149 25.52 16.78 23.75
C ALA A 149 24.46 15.85 24.37
N PHE A 150 24.21 15.97 25.68
CA PHE A 150 23.14 15.23 26.36
C PHE A 150 21.75 15.63 25.83
N LYS A 151 21.46 16.93 25.72
CA LYS A 151 20.18 17.45 25.20
C LYS A 151 19.92 16.98 23.78
N ARG A 152 20.89 17.14 22.88
CA ARG A 152 20.77 16.66 21.49
C ARG A 152 20.46 15.18 21.39
N ARG A 153 21.05 14.35 22.26
CA ARG A 153 20.77 12.91 22.31
C ARG A 153 19.40 12.60 22.90
N ALA A 154 18.95 13.35 23.90
CA ALA A 154 17.62 13.19 24.51
C ALA A 154 16.49 13.65 23.59
N GLU A 155 16.72 14.70 22.80
CA GLU A 155 15.78 15.26 21.82
C GLU A 155 15.86 14.57 20.44
N ALA A 156 16.82 13.65 20.26
CA ALA A 156 16.98 12.94 19.01
C ALA A 156 15.71 12.13 18.68
N PRO A 157 15.28 12.10 17.40
CA PRO A 157 14.15 11.29 16.99
C PRO A 157 14.37 9.83 17.35
N THR A 158 13.47 9.26 18.16
CA THR A 158 13.49 7.83 18.50
C THR A 158 12.85 6.98 17.40
N ARG A 159 12.20 7.62 16.42
CA ARG A 159 11.50 7.02 15.30
C ARG A 159 11.68 7.85 14.04
N HIS A 160 11.59 7.20 12.90
CA HIS A 160 11.45 7.85 11.60
C HIS A 160 10.17 7.36 10.93
N TYR A 161 9.55 8.21 10.12
CA TYR A 161 8.33 7.87 9.40
C TYR A 161 8.66 7.09 8.12
N LEU A 162 8.00 5.96 7.94
CA LEU A 162 7.98 5.20 6.68
C LEU A 162 6.81 5.66 5.80
N LEU A 163 5.70 6.07 6.43
CA LEU A 163 4.49 6.58 5.78
C LEU A 163 3.78 7.58 6.70
N ASP A 164 3.29 8.69 6.16
CA ASP A 164 2.27 9.55 6.78
C ASP A 164 1.34 10.03 5.67
N LYS A 165 0.17 9.41 5.57
CA LYS A 165 -0.80 9.69 4.51
C LYS A 165 -2.13 10.06 5.12
N ARG A 166 -2.64 11.23 4.73
CA ARG A 166 -3.95 11.74 5.15
C ARG A 166 -4.71 12.24 3.94
N LEU A 167 -5.97 11.84 3.84
CA LEU A 167 -6.87 12.25 2.77
C LEU A 167 -8.07 12.97 3.36
N LYS A 168 -8.69 13.82 2.53
CA LYS A 168 -9.95 14.47 2.84
C LYS A 168 -11.09 13.58 2.40
N PHE A 169 -12.08 13.45 3.27
CA PHE A 169 -13.33 12.74 3.03
C PHE A 169 -14.49 13.73 3.07
N THR A 170 -15.49 13.51 2.23
CA THR A 170 -16.73 14.27 2.19
C THR A 170 -17.92 13.33 2.13
N GLY A 171 -19.06 13.74 2.67
CA GLY A 171 -20.30 13.01 2.42
C GLY A 171 -20.82 13.20 0.99
N PRO A 172 -21.94 12.54 0.62
CA PRO A 172 -22.40 12.49 -0.75
C PRO A 172 -22.66 13.87 -1.35
N ARG A 173 -22.17 14.08 -2.58
CA ARG A 173 -22.41 15.28 -3.39
C ARG A 173 -22.33 14.95 -4.88
N GLN A 174 -22.83 15.86 -5.69
CA GLN A 174 -23.11 15.62 -7.10
C GLN A 174 -22.70 16.82 -7.95
N PHE A 175 -22.28 16.55 -9.18
CA PHE A 175 -22.30 17.53 -10.24
C PHE A 175 -23.71 17.58 -10.82
N ARG A 176 -24.32 18.77 -10.85
CA ARG A 176 -25.64 19.02 -11.46
C ARG A 176 -25.54 20.09 -12.53
N HIS A 177 -26.28 19.91 -13.62
CA HIS A 177 -26.39 20.94 -14.63
C HIS A 177 -27.21 22.13 -14.10
N SER A 178 -26.63 23.33 -14.15
CA SER A 178 -27.29 24.57 -13.68
C SER A 178 -28.28 25.12 -14.69
N LEU A 179 -29.27 25.88 -14.20
CA LEU A 179 -30.20 26.66 -15.03
C LEU A 179 -29.49 27.77 -15.81
N PHE A 180 -28.33 28.24 -15.32
CA PHE A 180 -27.49 29.24 -15.99
C PHE A 180 -26.38 28.64 -16.87
N GLY A 181 -26.40 27.31 -17.07
CA GLY A 181 -25.46 26.57 -17.90
C GLY A 181 -24.28 25.97 -17.13
N GLY A 182 -23.85 24.77 -17.55
CA GLY A 182 -22.67 24.09 -17.04
C GLY A 182 -22.89 23.29 -15.76
N TRP A 183 -21.87 22.53 -15.38
CA TRP A 183 -21.86 21.66 -14.19
C TRP A 183 -21.50 22.45 -12.93
N GLN A 184 -22.33 22.32 -11.89
CA GLN A 184 -22.09 22.87 -10.56
C GLN A 184 -22.02 21.73 -9.55
N LEU A 185 -21.08 21.82 -8.61
CA LEU A 185 -20.96 20.87 -7.52
C LEU A 185 -21.94 21.26 -6.40
N THR A 186 -22.71 20.30 -5.90
CA THR A 186 -23.58 20.50 -4.73
C THR A 186 -22.77 20.51 -3.44
N GLU A 187 -23.32 21.13 -2.40
CA GLU A 187 -22.76 20.99 -1.04
C GLU A 187 -22.78 19.52 -0.59
N PRO A 188 -21.75 19.06 0.15
CA PRO A 188 -21.71 17.71 0.73
C PRO A 188 -22.81 17.52 1.77
N GLN A 189 -23.54 16.40 1.64
CA GLN A 189 -24.48 15.95 2.64
C GLN A 189 -23.73 15.41 3.87
N PRO A 190 -24.29 15.50 5.10
CA PRO A 190 -23.69 14.86 6.27
C PRO A 190 -23.60 13.34 6.08
N ALA A 191 -22.47 12.76 6.46
CA ALA A 191 -22.23 11.33 6.49
C ALA A 191 -21.44 10.95 7.74
N THR A 192 -21.61 9.71 8.20
CA THR A 192 -20.87 9.15 9.33
C THR A 192 -19.65 8.36 8.87
N SER A 193 -19.63 7.88 7.62
CA SER A 193 -18.51 7.15 7.06
C SER A 193 -18.47 7.18 5.53
N VAL A 194 -17.29 6.92 4.96
CA VAL A 194 -17.04 6.72 3.52
C VAL A 194 -16.18 5.47 3.34
N PRO A 195 -16.60 4.48 2.53
CA PRO A 195 -15.78 3.31 2.26
C PRO A 195 -14.47 3.66 1.55
N LEU A 196 -13.38 3.00 1.91
CA LEU A 196 -12.04 3.20 1.34
C LEU A 196 -11.88 2.52 -0.03
N ARG A 197 -12.80 2.82 -0.95
CA ARG A 197 -12.95 2.17 -2.26
C ARG A 197 -12.75 3.17 -3.40
N TRP A 198 -12.17 2.72 -4.51
CA TRP A 198 -11.87 3.57 -5.67
C TRP A 198 -13.10 4.13 -6.37
N GLU A 199 -14.25 3.50 -6.19
CA GLU A 199 -15.57 3.97 -6.64
C GLU A 199 -15.93 5.33 -6.04
N TYR A 200 -15.32 5.72 -4.92
CA TYR A 200 -15.54 7.00 -4.25
C TYR A 200 -14.42 8.01 -4.49
N ALA A 201 -13.37 7.64 -5.21
CA ALA A 201 -12.28 8.52 -5.62
C ALA A 201 -12.55 9.16 -6.99
N PHE A 202 -11.67 10.09 -7.41
CA PHE A 202 -11.70 10.66 -8.75
C PHE A 202 -11.56 9.57 -9.83
N GLY A 203 -12.34 9.66 -10.90
CA GLY A 203 -12.30 8.70 -12.02
C GLY A 203 -13.66 8.53 -12.69
N GLY A 204 -13.87 7.37 -13.30
CA GLY A 204 -15.17 6.95 -13.83
C GLY A 204 -15.13 6.48 -15.27
N SER A 205 -16.31 6.27 -15.83
CA SER A 205 -16.50 5.73 -17.18
C SER A 205 -17.63 6.46 -17.91
N SER A 206 -17.51 6.52 -19.23
CA SER A 206 -18.47 7.10 -20.15
C SER A 206 -18.95 6.05 -21.13
N VAL A 207 -20.15 5.54 -20.88
CA VAL A 207 -20.77 4.48 -21.69
C VAL A 207 -22.08 4.99 -22.28
N VAL A 208 -22.21 4.87 -23.60
CA VAL A 208 -23.44 5.18 -24.36
C VAL A 208 -23.79 3.94 -25.20
N PRO A 209 -24.81 3.16 -24.81
CA PRO A 209 -25.29 2.02 -25.59
C PRO A 209 -25.76 2.45 -26.98
N ASN A 210 -25.56 1.59 -27.97
CA ASN A 210 -26.08 1.81 -29.32
C ASN A 210 -27.54 1.34 -29.42
N PRO A 211 -28.52 2.24 -29.65
CA PRO A 211 -29.91 1.84 -29.81
C PRO A 211 -30.14 0.88 -31.00
N GLU A 212 -29.33 0.99 -32.06
CA GLU A 212 -29.43 0.13 -33.23
C GLU A 212 -29.04 -1.31 -32.92
N HIS A 213 -28.17 -1.53 -31.94
CA HIS A 213 -27.73 -2.87 -31.54
C HIS A 213 -28.86 -3.72 -30.94
N ALA A 214 -29.87 -3.07 -30.35
CA ALA A 214 -31.07 -3.77 -29.88
C ALA A 214 -31.93 -4.31 -31.04
N VAL A 215 -31.74 -3.81 -32.26
CA VAL A 215 -32.48 -4.19 -33.47
C VAL A 215 -31.63 -5.07 -34.39
N ASP A 216 -30.33 -4.77 -34.52
CA ASP A 216 -29.36 -5.51 -35.32
C ASP A 216 -28.08 -5.77 -34.51
N THR A 217 -27.90 -7.04 -34.12
CA THR A 217 -26.73 -7.50 -33.36
C THR A 217 -25.42 -7.40 -34.13
N ASN A 218 -25.44 -7.13 -35.44
CA ASN A 218 -24.23 -6.88 -36.24
C ASN A 218 -23.67 -5.47 -36.08
N THR A 219 -24.43 -4.55 -35.49
CA THR A 219 -23.92 -3.20 -35.17
C THR A 219 -23.12 -3.24 -33.87
N PRO A 220 -22.20 -2.30 -33.61
CA PRO A 220 -21.46 -2.25 -32.35
C PRO A 220 -22.40 -2.04 -31.14
N PRO A 221 -22.18 -2.69 -29.99
CA PRO A 221 -23.05 -2.58 -28.82
C PRO A 221 -23.05 -1.20 -28.15
N TYR A 222 -22.01 -0.40 -28.37
CA TYR A 222 -21.85 0.92 -27.77
C TYR A 222 -21.45 1.95 -28.83
N LEU A 223 -22.02 3.15 -28.73
CA LEU A 223 -21.56 4.34 -29.47
C LEU A 223 -20.36 4.99 -28.78
N LEU A 224 -20.23 4.77 -27.47
CA LEU A 224 -19.10 5.20 -26.65
C LEU A 224 -18.92 4.20 -25.51
N ASN A 225 -17.69 3.74 -25.30
CA ASN A 225 -17.31 2.92 -24.16
C ASN A 225 -15.89 3.31 -23.75
N GLU A 226 -15.79 4.37 -22.96
CA GLU A 226 -14.53 5.00 -22.58
C GLU A 226 -14.40 5.04 -21.06
N VAL A 227 -13.17 4.98 -20.56
CA VAL A 227 -12.89 4.97 -19.12
C VAL A 227 -11.79 5.95 -18.77
N CYS A 228 -11.83 6.51 -17.56
CA CYS A 228 -10.71 7.21 -16.99
C CYS A 228 -9.56 6.22 -16.77
N TYR A 229 -8.46 6.38 -17.49
CA TYR A 229 -7.37 5.39 -17.46
C TYR A 229 -6.69 5.27 -16.09
N SER A 230 -6.74 6.32 -15.25
CA SER A 230 -6.19 6.28 -13.88
C SER A 230 -7.07 5.51 -12.90
N ASN A 231 -8.39 5.54 -13.09
CA ASN A 231 -9.38 4.88 -12.22
C ASN A 231 -10.73 4.79 -12.96
N PRO A 232 -11.01 3.67 -13.66
CA PRO A 232 -12.28 3.46 -14.37
C PRO A 232 -13.52 3.41 -13.46
N LEU A 233 -13.35 3.08 -12.18
CA LEU A 233 -14.44 2.85 -11.24
C LEU A 233 -14.96 4.13 -10.58
N GLY A 234 -14.13 5.18 -10.58
CA GLY A 234 -14.34 6.38 -9.79
C GLY A 234 -15.47 7.28 -10.28
N ARG A 235 -15.43 8.52 -9.81
CA ARG A 235 -16.44 9.54 -10.07
C ARG A 235 -15.80 10.87 -10.47
N GLY A 236 -16.55 11.71 -11.18
CA GLY A 236 -16.09 13.08 -11.51
C GLY A 236 -15.22 13.21 -12.77
N TRP A 237 -15.11 12.16 -13.58
CA TRP A 237 -14.55 12.19 -14.94
C TRP A 237 -15.61 11.73 -15.95
N ILE A 238 -15.67 12.40 -17.11
CA ILE A 238 -16.39 11.93 -18.29
C ILE A 238 -15.59 12.18 -19.57
N GLU A 239 -15.83 11.33 -20.57
CA GLU A 239 -15.44 11.56 -21.95
C GLU A 239 -16.44 12.53 -22.61
N ARG A 240 -15.91 13.59 -23.22
CA ARG A 240 -16.67 14.73 -23.76
C ARG A 240 -17.77 14.33 -24.75
N ARG A 241 -17.54 13.33 -25.60
CA ARG A 241 -18.50 12.83 -26.59
C ARG A 241 -19.75 12.26 -25.94
N GLN A 242 -19.70 11.85 -24.67
CA GLN A 242 -20.88 11.37 -23.94
C GLN A 242 -21.96 12.45 -23.84
N GLU A 243 -21.57 13.71 -23.62
CA GLU A 243 -22.52 14.82 -23.58
C GLU A 243 -23.17 15.02 -24.95
N ASP A 244 -22.34 15.06 -26.01
CA ASP A 244 -22.81 15.27 -27.39
C ASP A 244 -23.78 14.16 -27.84
N LEU A 245 -23.43 12.90 -27.59
CA LEU A 245 -24.28 11.73 -27.88
C LEU A 245 -25.57 11.74 -27.04
N GLY A 246 -25.48 12.12 -25.77
CA GLY A 246 -26.65 12.25 -24.90
C GLY A 246 -27.68 13.23 -25.44
N PHE A 247 -27.25 14.38 -25.98
CA PHE A 247 -28.17 15.31 -26.65
C PHE A 247 -28.75 14.75 -27.95
N GLN A 248 -27.94 14.06 -28.78
CA GLN A 248 -28.40 13.47 -30.03
C GLN A 248 -29.46 12.38 -29.82
N LEU A 249 -29.36 11.64 -28.72
CA LEU A 249 -30.27 10.54 -28.35
C LEU A 249 -31.45 10.99 -27.46
N ASP A 250 -31.63 12.30 -27.24
CA ASP A 250 -32.62 12.87 -26.32
C ASP A 250 -32.54 12.29 -24.88
N LYS A 251 -31.30 12.01 -24.44
CA LYS A 251 -30.95 11.49 -23.11
C LYS A 251 -29.75 12.25 -22.50
N PRO A 252 -29.84 13.58 -22.31
CA PRO A 252 -28.73 14.36 -21.79
C PRO A 252 -28.41 14.01 -20.34
N LEU A 253 -27.12 14.00 -19.99
CA LEU A 253 -26.68 13.89 -18.60
C LEU A 253 -27.12 15.14 -17.81
N ARG A 254 -27.75 14.94 -16.66
CA ARG A 254 -28.23 16.02 -15.79
C ARG A 254 -27.52 16.06 -14.44
N GLU A 255 -27.12 14.89 -13.97
CA GLU A 255 -26.56 14.68 -12.64
C GLU A 255 -25.53 13.56 -12.69
N LEU A 256 -24.41 13.77 -12.03
CA LEU A 256 -23.35 12.78 -11.87
C LEU A 256 -22.84 12.82 -10.42
N PRO A 257 -22.54 11.69 -9.79
CA PRO A 257 -21.93 11.70 -8.46
C PRO A 257 -20.52 12.30 -8.54
N ALA A 258 -20.12 12.99 -7.48
CA ALA A 258 -18.76 13.52 -7.35
C ALA A 258 -17.91 12.68 -6.37
N PRO A 259 -16.58 12.78 -6.43
CA PRO A 259 -15.68 12.11 -5.49
C PRO A 259 -15.96 12.49 -4.04
N GLN A 260 -15.84 11.48 -3.17
CA GLN A 260 -15.87 11.62 -1.72
C GLN A 260 -14.48 11.47 -1.09
N ILE A 261 -13.52 10.85 -1.79
CA ILE A 261 -12.12 10.72 -1.37
C ILE A 261 -11.25 11.66 -2.19
N GLU A 262 -10.56 12.58 -1.52
CA GLU A 262 -9.82 13.67 -2.16
C GLU A 262 -8.46 13.95 -1.51
N PRO A 263 -7.49 14.52 -2.25
CA PRO A 263 -6.32 15.12 -1.66
C PRO A 263 -6.71 16.28 -0.74
N ILE A 264 -6.03 16.45 0.39
CA ILE A 264 -6.29 17.56 1.32
C ILE A 264 -6.12 18.92 0.64
N ASP A 265 -5.03 19.08 -0.11
CA ASP A 265 -4.63 20.37 -0.68
C ASP A 265 -5.23 20.66 -2.06
N LYS A 266 -5.81 19.64 -2.70
CA LYS A 266 -6.34 19.74 -4.08
C LYS A 266 -7.69 19.02 -4.24
N PRO A 267 -8.75 19.49 -3.57
CA PRO A 267 -10.10 18.97 -3.74
C PRO A 267 -10.65 19.17 -5.17
N VAL A 268 -11.56 18.29 -5.57
CA VAL A 268 -12.18 18.21 -6.90
C VAL A 268 -13.47 19.03 -6.93
N TRP A 269 -13.38 20.24 -7.47
CA TRP A 269 -14.51 21.19 -7.52
C TRP A 269 -15.33 21.16 -8.82
N ARG A 270 -14.80 20.53 -9.87
CA ARG A 270 -15.40 20.56 -11.21
C ARG A 270 -15.38 19.18 -11.84
N LEU A 271 -16.46 18.84 -12.53
CA LEU A 271 -16.50 17.67 -13.40
C LEU A 271 -15.41 17.80 -14.47
N GLU A 272 -14.55 16.80 -14.54
CA GLU A 272 -13.52 16.76 -15.55
C GLU A 272 -14.08 16.16 -16.85
N ARG A 273 -13.96 16.94 -17.93
CA ARG A 273 -14.45 16.58 -19.26
C ARG A 273 -13.25 16.45 -20.18
N VAL A 274 -12.94 15.23 -20.58
CA VAL A 274 -11.74 14.92 -21.37
C VAL A 274 -12.16 14.44 -22.75
N LYS A 275 -11.45 14.85 -23.80
CA LYS A 275 -11.54 14.21 -25.11
C LYS A 275 -10.32 13.32 -25.28
N HIS A 276 -10.53 12.02 -25.32
CA HIS A 276 -9.44 11.08 -25.61
C HIS A 276 -9.01 11.20 -27.09
N PRO A 277 -7.73 10.90 -27.41
CA PRO A 277 -7.30 10.76 -28.80
C PRO A 277 -8.16 9.74 -29.56
N GLU A 278 -8.30 9.94 -30.87
CA GLU A 278 -8.96 8.96 -31.73
C GLU A 278 -7.98 7.83 -32.07
N GLY A 279 -8.48 6.59 -32.11
CA GLY A 279 -7.68 5.39 -32.37
C GLY A 279 -7.29 4.60 -31.12
N GLU A 280 -6.68 3.44 -31.33
CA GLU A 280 -6.21 2.58 -30.24
C GLU A 280 -4.94 3.14 -29.60
N LEU A 281 -4.86 3.06 -28.27
CA LEU A 281 -3.68 3.43 -27.50
C LEU A 281 -3.08 2.19 -26.85
N ASP A 282 -1.76 2.10 -26.87
CA ASP A 282 -1.05 1.14 -26.02
C ASP A 282 -1.00 1.62 -24.57
N ALA A 283 -0.47 0.77 -23.67
CA ALA A 283 -0.36 1.09 -22.25
C ALA A 283 0.37 2.42 -21.98
N ASN A 284 1.41 2.74 -22.76
CA ASN A 284 2.17 3.98 -22.61
C ASN A 284 1.37 5.20 -23.07
N GLY A 285 0.63 5.09 -24.17
CA GLY A 285 -0.29 6.12 -24.65
C GLY A 285 -1.40 6.40 -23.63
N MET A 286 -1.99 5.35 -23.06
CA MET A 286 -2.97 5.47 -21.98
C MET A 286 -2.38 6.21 -20.76
N ALA A 287 -1.15 5.88 -20.36
CA ALA A 287 -0.46 6.55 -19.26
C ALA A 287 -0.14 8.02 -19.55
N GLN A 288 0.22 8.36 -20.80
CA GLN A 288 0.44 9.76 -21.21
C GLN A 288 -0.85 10.57 -21.15
N VAL A 289 -1.97 10.01 -21.61
CA VAL A 289 -3.29 10.64 -21.49
C VAL A 289 -3.67 10.79 -20.02
N ALA A 290 -3.48 9.75 -19.21
CA ALA A 290 -3.76 9.76 -17.78
C ALA A 290 -2.98 10.84 -17.01
N ALA A 291 -1.70 11.05 -17.37
CA ALA A 291 -0.86 12.09 -16.79
C ALA A 291 -1.35 13.51 -17.12
N SER A 292 -2.14 13.69 -18.18
CA SER A 292 -2.71 14.97 -18.56
C SER A 292 -3.99 15.34 -17.79
N TYR A 293 -4.59 14.40 -17.06
CA TYR A 293 -5.78 14.66 -16.25
C TYR A 293 -5.46 15.69 -15.16
N LYS A 294 -6.39 16.63 -14.95
CA LYS A 294 -6.26 17.72 -13.98
C LYS A 294 -6.32 17.21 -12.55
N ASN A 295 -7.07 16.13 -12.33
CA ASN A 295 -7.15 15.43 -11.06
C ASN A 295 -6.58 14.01 -11.19
N GLN A 296 -6.11 13.45 -10.08
CA GLN A 296 -5.66 12.07 -9.99
C GLN A 296 -6.41 11.37 -8.85
N PRO A 297 -6.75 10.08 -8.99
CA PRO A 297 -7.36 9.30 -7.93
C PRO A 297 -6.41 9.21 -6.73
N VAL A 298 -6.98 9.32 -5.53
CA VAL A 298 -6.31 8.99 -4.27
C VAL A 298 -7.20 8.05 -3.47
N GLY A 299 -6.57 7.15 -2.72
CA GLY A 299 -7.26 6.13 -1.94
C GLY A 299 -6.28 5.39 -1.05
N PHE A 300 -6.73 4.31 -0.42
CA PHE A 300 -5.91 3.44 0.42
C PHE A 300 -5.91 1.96 -0.04
N GLY A 301 -6.77 1.62 -0.99
CA GLY A 301 -6.93 0.26 -1.52
C GLY A 301 -5.95 -0.08 -2.64
N VAL A 302 -6.07 -1.29 -3.20
CA VAL A 302 -5.23 -1.76 -4.30
C VAL A 302 -5.61 -1.07 -5.61
N VAL A 303 -4.64 -0.49 -6.32
CA VAL A 303 -4.80 0.06 -7.68
C VAL A 303 -4.92 -1.08 -8.69
N GLY A 304 -5.93 -1.08 -9.56
CA GLY A 304 -6.11 -2.18 -10.53
C GLY A 304 -4.93 -2.36 -11.50
N ARG A 305 -4.57 -3.61 -11.80
CA ARG A 305 -3.46 -3.96 -12.72
C ARG A 305 -3.65 -3.42 -14.14
N ALA A 306 -4.91 -3.32 -14.59
CA ALA A 306 -5.27 -2.84 -15.91
C ALA A 306 -5.34 -1.30 -16.01
N TRP A 307 -5.01 -0.57 -14.93
CA TRP A 307 -5.09 0.89 -14.91
C TRP A 307 -3.75 1.50 -15.29
N ALA A 308 -3.77 2.69 -15.88
CA ALA A 308 -2.58 3.42 -16.34
C ALA A 308 -1.43 3.52 -15.32
N PRO A 309 -1.64 3.60 -13.99
CA PRO A 309 -0.52 3.63 -13.04
C PRO A 309 0.31 2.34 -12.99
N ARG A 310 -0.26 1.20 -13.41
CA ARG A 310 0.40 -0.12 -13.36
C ARG A 310 0.57 -0.75 -14.73
N LEU A 311 -0.41 -0.60 -15.62
CA LEU A 311 -0.45 -1.27 -16.91
C LEU A 311 0.85 -1.12 -17.75
N PRO A 312 1.51 0.06 -17.84
CA PRO A 312 2.76 0.21 -18.59
C PRO A 312 3.92 -0.65 -18.04
N LEU A 313 3.89 -0.97 -16.74
CA LEU A 313 4.95 -1.74 -16.07
C LEU A 313 4.94 -3.23 -16.47
N ALA A 314 3.83 -3.72 -17.05
CA ALA A 314 3.77 -5.07 -17.60
C ALA A 314 4.66 -5.26 -18.84
N GLY A 315 5.23 -4.18 -19.40
CA GLY A 315 6.01 -4.24 -20.63
C GLY A 315 5.16 -4.48 -21.88
N ARG A 316 5.83 -4.62 -23.03
CA ARG A 316 5.16 -4.70 -24.35
C ARG A 316 5.08 -6.13 -24.88
N TYR A 317 3.85 -6.63 -25.00
CA TYR A 317 3.53 -7.95 -25.57
C TYR A 317 3.17 -7.88 -27.07
N GLY A 318 4.04 -7.28 -27.89
CA GLY A 318 3.84 -7.16 -29.34
C GLY A 318 4.47 -8.29 -30.18
N GLU A 319 4.43 -8.16 -31.51
CA GLU A 319 5.01 -9.17 -32.43
C GLU A 319 6.51 -9.41 -32.20
N THR A 320 7.29 -8.37 -31.87
CA THR A 320 8.72 -8.53 -31.53
C THR A 320 8.90 -9.42 -30.29
N TRP A 321 8.12 -9.22 -29.23
CA TRP A 321 8.15 -10.09 -28.05
C TRP A 321 7.75 -11.52 -28.42
N LYS A 322 6.70 -11.68 -29.22
CA LYS A 322 6.21 -12.99 -29.67
C LYS A 322 7.25 -13.77 -30.47
N HIS A 323 8.04 -13.09 -31.31
CA HIS A 323 9.09 -13.71 -32.11
C HIS A 323 10.40 -13.95 -31.34
N GLU A 324 10.79 -13.05 -30.43
CA GLU A 324 12.14 -13.03 -29.85
C GLU A 324 12.19 -13.44 -28.36
N ARG A 325 11.08 -13.36 -27.63
CA ARG A 325 11.06 -13.57 -26.17
C ARG A 325 10.08 -14.64 -25.71
N TRP A 326 9.01 -14.91 -26.45
CA TRP A 326 8.05 -15.96 -26.07
C TRP A 326 8.76 -17.28 -25.72
N PRO A 327 8.47 -17.93 -24.58
CA PRO A 327 7.41 -17.63 -23.59
C PRO A 327 7.85 -16.76 -22.39
N GLY A 328 9.04 -16.15 -22.42
CA GLY A 328 9.57 -15.30 -21.35
C GLY A 328 8.90 -13.91 -21.24
N LEU A 329 9.30 -13.15 -20.22
CA LEU A 329 8.79 -11.79 -19.99
C LEU A 329 9.26 -10.81 -21.09
N PRO A 330 8.53 -9.72 -21.37
CA PRO A 330 9.04 -8.60 -22.17
C PRO A 330 10.36 -8.06 -21.61
N ARG A 331 11.23 -7.51 -22.46
CA ARG A 331 12.52 -6.92 -22.01
C ARG A 331 12.33 -5.65 -21.17
N ASP A 332 11.18 -5.01 -21.30
CA ASP A 332 10.79 -3.80 -20.60
C ASP A 332 9.78 -4.07 -19.45
N PHE A 333 9.62 -5.32 -19.02
CA PHE A 333 8.82 -5.64 -17.84
C PHE A 333 9.48 -5.07 -16.57
N ASP A 334 8.70 -4.38 -15.75
CA ASP A 334 9.11 -3.83 -14.46
C ASP A 334 8.35 -4.53 -13.33
N PHE A 335 9.08 -5.13 -12.38
CA PHE A 335 8.48 -5.84 -11.25
C PHE A 335 7.69 -4.93 -10.29
N ALA A 336 7.84 -3.60 -10.37
CA ALA A 336 6.92 -2.67 -9.71
C ALA A 336 5.46 -2.87 -10.17
N TYR A 337 5.23 -3.53 -11.31
CA TYR A 337 3.89 -4.02 -11.71
C TYR A 337 3.18 -4.80 -10.60
N TRP A 338 3.93 -5.56 -9.79
CA TRP A 338 3.38 -6.38 -8.70
C TRP A 338 3.10 -5.60 -7.41
N ASN A 339 3.56 -4.35 -7.29
CA ASN A 339 3.12 -3.48 -6.20
C ASN A 339 1.69 -3.00 -6.49
N GLY A 340 0.77 -3.33 -5.58
CA GLY A 340 -0.65 -3.02 -5.70
C GLY A 340 -1.06 -1.73 -4.99
N ALA A 341 -0.29 -1.27 -4.00
CA ALA A 341 -0.60 -0.02 -3.30
C ALA A 341 -0.32 1.19 -4.22
N PRO A 342 -1.05 2.32 -4.05
CA PRO A 342 -0.70 3.58 -4.68
C PRO A 342 0.77 3.95 -4.39
N ILE A 343 1.43 4.66 -5.33
CA ILE A 343 2.87 4.96 -5.23
C ILE A 343 3.24 5.68 -3.93
N ASP A 344 2.35 6.53 -3.41
CA ASP A 344 2.51 7.26 -2.15
C ASP A 344 2.26 6.41 -0.88
N GLN A 345 1.98 5.11 -1.05
CA GLN A 345 1.80 4.10 0.00
C GLN A 345 2.73 2.89 -0.17
N GLN A 346 3.74 3.00 -1.05
CA GLN A 346 4.77 1.99 -1.25
C GLN A 346 6.02 2.35 -0.43
N ILE A 347 6.18 1.72 0.72
CA ILE A 347 7.27 2.02 1.67
C ILE A 347 8.48 1.12 1.46
N ASP A 348 9.61 1.48 2.07
CA ASP A 348 10.71 0.54 2.29
C ASP A 348 10.23 -0.61 3.19
N PHE A 349 10.82 -1.81 3.04
CA PHE A 349 10.43 -2.97 3.83
C PHE A 349 10.53 -2.66 5.34
N PRO A 350 9.40 -2.67 6.08
CA PRO A 350 9.41 -2.24 7.47
C PRO A 350 10.18 -3.25 8.35
N PRO A 351 10.87 -2.78 9.40
CA PRO A 351 11.47 -3.68 10.38
C PRO A 351 10.37 -4.40 11.19
N PRO A 352 10.65 -5.55 11.81
CA PRO A 352 9.65 -6.32 12.57
C PRO A 352 8.85 -5.54 13.64
N ALA A 353 9.47 -4.55 14.28
CA ALA A 353 8.88 -3.78 15.39
C ALA A 353 8.47 -2.36 14.96
N PHE A 354 7.81 -2.23 13.80
CA PHE A 354 7.25 -0.95 13.38
C PHE A 354 6.01 -0.58 14.23
N ARG A 355 5.65 0.70 14.24
CA ARG A 355 4.40 1.21 14.81
C ARG A 355 3.43 1.55 13.69
N LEU A 356 2.17 1.19 13.89
CA LEU A 356 1.05 1.58 13.07
C LEU A 356 0.15 2.55 13.87
N GLU A 357 -0.16 3.69 13.25
CA GLU A 357 -1.13 4.67 13.75
C GLU A 357 -2.24 4.86 12.71
N LEU A 358 -3.50 4.82 13.14
CA LEU A 358 -4.66 5.09 12.30
C LEU A 358 -5.42 6.30 12.85
N PHE A 359 -5.89 7.17 11.95
CA PHE A 359 -6.63 8.37 12.26
C PHE A 359 -7.98 8.33 11.55
N ASN A 360 -9.08 8.24 12.29
CA ASN A 360 -10.46 8.18 11.78
C ASN A 360 -10.69 7.06 10.74
N LEU A 361 -9.95 5.94 10.84
CA LEU A 361 -10.13 4.76 9.99
C LEU A 361 -10.72 3.56 10.73
N THR A 362 -10.96 3.69 12.03
CA THR A 362 -11.48 2.67 12.93
C THR A 362 -12.83 3.10 13.48
N ASP A 363 -13.63 2.12 13.91
CA ASP A 363 -14.96 2.38 14.46
C ASP A 363 -14.88 3.39 15.63
N PRO A 364 -15.66 4.48 15.61
CA PRO A 364 -15.71 5.46 16.70
C PRO A 364 -16.05 4.88 18.08
N ASP A 365 -16.76 3.75 18.16
CA ASP A 365 -17.06 3.08 19.43
C ASP A 365 -15.80 2.45 20.04
N LEU A 366 -14.86 1.99 19.21
CA LEU A 366 -13.56 1.47 19.64
C LEU A 366 -12.53 2.58 19.86
N THR A 367 -12.61 3.64 19.05
CA THR A 367 -11.70 4.78 19.10
C THR A 367 -12.46 6.11 19.15
N PRO A 368 -12.99 6.51 20.32
CA PRO A 368 -13.80 7.74 20.43
C PRO A 368 -13.06 9.02 20.03
N GLU A 369 -11.74 9.05 20.26
CA GLU A 369 -10.85 10.15 19.84
C GLU A 369 -10.40 10.03 18.37
N GLY A 370 -10.82 8.98 17.67
CA GLY A 370 -10.47 8.72 16.28
C GLY A 370 -9.00 8.31 16.08
N MET A 371 -8.30 7.85 17.12
CA MET A 371 -6.91 7.43 17.03
C MET A 371 -6.74 5.98 17.51
N LEU A 372 -6.02 5.19 16.72
CA LEU A 372 -5.48 3.89 17.09
C LEU A 372 -3.95 3.94 16.98
N CYS A 373 -3.24 3.36 17.94
CA CYS A 373 -1.80 3.16 17.93
C CYS A 373 -1.48 1.73 18.37
N VAL A 374 -0.66 1.03 17.58
CA VAL A 374 -0.18 -0.32 17.90
C VAL A 374 1.32 -0.44 17.61
N GLU A 375 2.04 -1.06 18.55
CA GLU A 375 3.42 -1.49 18.37
C GLU A 375 3.45 -2.96 17.97
N LEU A 376 4.15 -3.29 16.88
CA LEU A 376 4.32 -4.67 16.50
C LEU A 376 5.35 -5.36 17.41
N PRO A 377 5.14 -6.64 17.76
CA PRO A 377 5.93 -7.34 18.79
C PRO A 377 7.37 -7.69 18.35
N GLY A 378 7.76 -7.37 17.11
CA GLY A 378 9.11 -7.66 16.62
C GLY A 378 9.34 -9.11 16.20
N HIS A 379 8.26 -9.87 15.91
CA HIS A 379 8.36 -11.25 15.46
C HIS A 379 9.14 -11.38 14.15
N ARG A 380 9.94 -12.44 14.02
CA ARG A 380 10.88 -12.61 12.91
C ARG A 380 10.50 -13.80 12.03
N PRO A 381 9.94 -13.55 10.83
CA PRO A 381 9.80 -14.57 9.79
C PRO A 381 11.14 -14.79 9.09
N PHE A 382 11.55 -16.05 8.94
CA PHE A 382 12.82 -16.37 8.29
C PHE A 382 12.78 -17.75 7.63
N VAL A 383 13.69 -17.95 6.69
CA VAL A 383 13.94 -19.26 6.09
C VAL A 383 15.24 -19.83 6.63
N LEU A 384 15.23 -21.12 6.96
CA LEU A 384 16.46 -21.86 7.19
C LEU A 384 16.78 -22.69 5.95
N MET A 385 17.81 -22.26 5.22
CA MET A 385 18.34 -23.00 4.09
C MET A 385 19.34 -24.05 4.57
N ARG A 386 19.13 -25.31 4.17
CA ARG A 386 20.09 -26.39 4.35
C ARG A 386 20.70 -26.76 3.00
N LEU A 387 21.98 -26.53 2.85
CA LEU A 387 22.71 -26.81 1.61
C LEU A 387 23.19 -28.26 1.56
N HIS A 388 23.49 -28.76 0.36
CA HIS A 388 24.04 -30.11 0.16
C HIS A 388 25.42 -30.30 0.81
N ASN A 389 26.19 -29.23 0.97
CA ASN A 389 27.49 -29.25 1.66
C ASN A 389 27.36 -29.27 3.21
N GLY A 390 26.14 -29.30 3.75
CA GLY A 390 25.88 -29.33 5.19
C GLY A 390 25.76 -27.94 5.86
N ALA A 391 26.02 -26.85 5.14
CA ALA A 391 25.84 -25.50 5.67
C ALA A 391 24.35 -25.20 5.96
N MET A 392 24.13 -24.42 7.02
CA MET A 392 22.81 -23.95 7.44
C MET A 392 22.83 -22.42 7.49
N LEU A 393 21.97 -21.77 6.71
CA LEU A 393 21.92 -20.32 6.59
C LEU A 393 20.50 -19.83 6.93
N PRO A 394 20.31 -19.07 8.02
CA PRO A 394 19.04 -18.41 8.30
C PRO A 394 19.01 -17.08 7.54
N LEU A 395 17.99 -16.86 6.70
CA LEU A 395 17.78 -15.60 6.00
C LEU A 395 16.43 -14.99 6.40
N PRO A 396 16.36 -13.70 6.76
CA PRO A 396 15.09 -13.05 7.05
C PRO A 396 14.23 -12.98 5.79
N MET A 397 12.91 -13.09 5.96
CA MET A 397 11.97 -12.78 4.89
C MET A 397 11.62 -11.29 4.95
N LEU A 398 11.41 -10.67 3.78
CA LEU A 398 11.01 -9.26 3.70
C LEU A 398 9.49 -9.17 3.79
N THR A 399 8.98 -8.28 4.64
CA THR A 399 7.54 -7.94 4.65
C THR A 399 7.26 -7.00 3.49
N ASP A 400 6.54 -7.46 2.49
CA ASP A 400 6.28 -6.67 1.27
C ASP A 400 4.81 -6.32 1.04
N THR A 401 3.91 -6.78 1.91
CA THR A 401 2.51 -6.35 1.92
C THR A 401 2.00 -6.26 3.35
N LEU A 402 1.48 -5.09 3.74
CA LEU A 402 0.70 -4.84 4.94
C LEU A 402 -0.75 -4.65 4.51
N ARG A 403 -1.64 -5.57 4.91
CA ARG A 403 -3.09 -5.40 4.73
C ARG A 403 -3.72 -5.13 6.09
N ILE A 404 -4.21 -3.91 6.26
CA ILE A 404 -4.88 -3.44 7.48
C ILE A 404 -6.38 -3.48 7.21
N ASP A 405 -7.10 -4.33 7.95
CA ASP A 405 -8.54 -4.47 7.85
C ASP A 405 -9.17 -3.86 9.10
N THR A 406 -9.74 -2.66 8.95
CA THR A 406 -10.23 -1.87 10.09
C THR A 406 -11.66 -2.24 10.52
N GLU A 407 -12.35 -3.07 9.73
CA GLU A 407 -13.67 -3.61 10.10
C GLU A 407 -13.51 -4.86 10.97
N THR A 408 -12.59 -5.76 10.59
CA THR A 408 -12.29 -6.97 11.38
C THR A 408 -11.20 -6.76 12.44
N MET A 409 -10.57 -5.58 12.46
CA MET A 409 -9.45 -5.24 13.34
C MET A 409 -8.29 -6.23 13.22
N THR A 410 -7.90 -6.54 11.98
CA THR A 410 -6.80 -7.44 11.67
C THR A 410 -5.69 -6.74 10.89
N LEU A 411 -4.46 -7.23 11.09
CA LEU A 411 -3.30 -6.88 10.28
C LEU A 411 -2.70 -8.17 9.72
N ALA A 412 -2.73 -8.31 8.39
CA ALA A 412 -2.05 -9.39 7.70
C ALA A 412 -0.74 -8.89 7.08
N LEU A 413 0.35 -9.62 7.35
CA LEU A 413 1.67 -9.38 6.80
C LEU A 413 2.03 -10.50 5.83
N THR A 414 2.30 -10.14 4.58
CA THR A 414 2.86 -11.09 3.60
C THR A 414 4.37 -10.91 3.58
N HIS A 415 5.08 -12.00 3.89
CA HIS A 415 6.52 -12.07 3.88
C HIS A 415 6.98 -12.85 2.65
N ARG A 416 7.99 -12.36 1.93
CA ARG A 416 8.50 -12.99 0.72
C ARG A 416 10.02 -13.01 0.71
N ILE A 417 10.56 -14.06 0.09
CA ILE A 417 11.97 -14.11 -0.32
C ILE A 417 12.08 -14.86 -1.65
N SER A 418 12.86 -14.30 -2.57
CA SER A 418 13.25 -14.96 -3.82
C SER A 418 14.70 -15.43 -3.68
N LEU A 419 14.94 -16.70 -3.98
CA LEU A 419 16.25 -17.35 -3.80
C LEU A 419 16.85 -17.68 -5.17
N PRO A 420 18.16 -17.51 -5.36
CA PRO A 420 18.83 -17.99 -6.57
C PRO A 420 18.74 -19.52 -6.71
N ASN A 421 18.42 -19.99 -7.91
CA ASN A 421 18.28 -21.42 -8.23
C ASN A 421 19.59 -22.23 -8.19
N HIS A 422 20.75 -21.59 -8.33
CA HIS A 422 22.07 -22.22 -8.36
C HIS A 422 22.62 -22.50 -6.96
N LEU A 423 21.95 -22.01 -5.91
CA LEU A 423 22.27 -22.41 -4.56
C LEU A 423 21.93 -23.90 -4.43
N GLY A 424 22.91 -24.72 -4.04
CA GLY A 424 22.72 -26.16 -3.81
C GLY A 424 21.84 -26.44 -2.59
N ILE A 425 20.61 -25.93 -2.59
CA ILE A 425 19.63 -26.00 -1.52
C ILE A 425 19.00 -27.39 -1.54
N ARG A 426 19.28 -28.14 -0.47
CA ARG A 426 18.69 -29.46 -0.25
C ARG A 426 17.29 -29.33 0.35
N VAL A 427 17.18 -28.54 1.42
CA VAL A 427 15.92 -28.31 2.16
C VAL A 427 15.77 -26.82 2.47
N LEU A 428 14.56 -26.30 2.29
CA LEU A 428 14.15 -24.96 2.69
C LEU A 428 13.07 -25.08 3.78
N GLU A 429 13.32 -24.52 4.95
CA GLU A 429 12.37 -24.55 6.07
C GLU A 429 11.82 -23.15 6.34
N ALA A 430 10.51 -22.95 6.24
CA ALA A 430 9.86 -21.74 6.75
C ALA A 430 9.81 -21.80 8.27
N ARG A 431 10.22 -20.72 8.94
CA ARG A 431 10.29 -20.63 10.40
C ARG A 431 9.85 -19.24 10.86
N PHE A 432 9.36 -19.19 12.11
CA PHE A 432 8.88 -17.97 12.74
C PHE A 432 9.32 -17.95 14.20
N GLU A 433 9.90 -16.84 14.65
CA GLU A 433 10.39 -16.68 16.02
C GLU A 433 9.70 -15.46 16.66
N THR A 434 8.98 -15.72 17.76
CA THR A 434 8.18 -14.73 18.48
C THR A 434 9.01 -13.93 19.47
N ASP A 435 10.12 -14.49 20.00
CA ASP A 435 11.06 -13.70 20.81
C ASP A 435 12.04 -12.95 19.89
N PRO A 436 12.00 -11.61 19.81
CA PRO A 436 12.92 -10.84 18.97
C PRO A 436 14.39 -11.01 19.35
N ASN A 437 14.69 -11.45 20.57
CA ASN A 437 16.04 -11.60 21.10
C ASN A 437 16.58 -13.03 21.01
N ALA A 438 15.74 -14.02 20.69
CA ALA A 438 16.17 -15.40 20.59
C ALA A 438 17.15 -15.61 19.41
N PRO A 439 18.08 -16.58 19.51
CA PRO A 439 18.90 -16.95 18.36
C PRO A 439 18.04 -17.68 17.31
N LEU A 440 18.19 -17.31 16.03
CA LEU A 440 17.46 -17.95 14.91
C LEU A 440 17.84 -19.42 14.69
N ILE A 441 19.03 -19.82 15.13
CA ILE A 441 19.48 -21.21 15.13
C ILE A 441 19.72 -21.65 16.57
N LYS A 442 18.84 -22.51 17.09
CA LYS A 442 19.03 -23.24 18.35
C LYS A 442 19.83 -24.50 18.04
N ARG A 443 21.13 -24.54 18.37
CA ARG A 443 21.91 -25.78 18.37
C ARG A 443 21.70 -26.45 19.73
N ALA A 444 21.42 -27.76 19.75
CA ALA A 444 21.49 -28.51 20.99
C ALA A 444 22.89 -28.30 21.60
N ALA A 445 22.96 -27.95 22.88
CA ALA A 445 24.22 -27.91 23.58
C ALA A 445 24.86 -29.30 23.41
N ARG A 446 26.10 -29.35 22.90
CA ARG A 446 26.87 -30.59 23.01
C ARG A 446 27.02 -30.84 24.50
N GLU A 447 26.39 -31.90 25.01
CA GLU A 447 26.81 -32.47 26.28
C GLU A 447 28.30 -32.77 26.12
N VAL A 448 29.12 -31.98 26.83
CA VAL A 448 30.53 -32.26 26.97
C VAL A 448 30.59 -33.44 27.91
N LEU A 449 30.62 -34.64 27.33
CA LEU A 449 30.94 -35.89 28.03
C LEU A 449 32.38 -35.89 28.50
#